data_AF-A0A9D8EE90-F1
#
_entry.id   AF-A0A9D8EE90-F1
#
_cell.length_a   1.000
_cell.length_b   1.000
_cell.length_c   1.000
_cell.angle_alpha   90.00
_cell.angle_beta   90.00
_cell.angle_gamma   90.00
#
_symmetry.space_group_name_H-M   'P 1'
#
loop_
_entity.id
_entity.type
_entity.pdbx_description
1 polymer ?
#
loop_
_entity_poly.entity_id
_entity_poly.type
_entity_poly.pdbx_seq_one_letter_code
_entity_poly.pdbx_strand_id
1 'polypeptide(L)'
;MISCKAEDREITGEKLSGAMEKIDSDVEVLGERVEEFDKLETINFENITAGEILDLVSLNYQYTTTEEQSADANILKAEFVDGRKIMITRFNSLDGVESFFLQLQSNLYNQGYIFKGRLKYSDICNIFENSEQLNKVYLLKKYNFLILLVK
;
A
#
# COMPACT_ATOMS: atom_id res chain seq x y z
N MET A 1 34.99 14.12 9.88
CA MET A 1 34.20 13.61 8.75
C MET A 1 33.46 12.38 9.24
N ILE A 2 32.15 12.47 9.45
CA ILE A 2 31.33 11.32 9.88
C ILE A 2 30.92 10.58 8.61
N SER A 3 31.45 9.37 8.46
CA SER A 3 31.14 8.45 7.37
C SER A 3 29.72 7.94 7.57
N CYS A 4 28.79 8.36 6.71
CA CYS A 4 27.51 7.67 6.53
C CYS A 4 27.78 6.37 5.80
N LYS A 5 28.17 5.32 6.52
CA LYS A 5 27.95 3.96 6.03
C LYS A 5 26.48 3.66 6.23
N ALA A 6 25.73 3.59 5.13
CA ALA A 6 24.45 2.92 5.14
C ALA A 6 24.71 1.49 5.65
N GLU A 7 24.22 1.18 6.84
CA GLU A 7 24.15 -0.21 7.27
C GLU A 7 23.19 -0.90 6.31
N ASP A 8 23.73 -1.79 5.47
CA ASP A 8 22.97 -2.83 4.80
C ASP A 8 22.33 -3.69 5.89
N ARG A 9 21.15 -3.26 6.36
CA ARG A 9 20.36 -4.02 7.32
C ARG A 9 19.67 -5.11 6.53
N GLU A 10 20.32 -6.26 6.45
CA GLU A 10 19.69 -7.51 6.06
C GLU A 10 18.45 -7.72 6.94
N ILE A 11 17.28 -7.63 6.32
CA ILE A 11 15.99 -7.90 6.97
C ILE A 11 15.85 -9.42 7.01
N THR A 12 16.22 -10.02 8.15
CA THR A 12 16.04 -11.45 8.38
C THR A 12 14.58 -11.79 8.72
N GLY A 13 14.14 -13.01 8.40
CA GLY A 13 12.75 -13.48 8.65
C GLY A 13 12.29 -13.37 10.11
N GLU A 14 13.20 -13.47 11.07
CA GLU A 14 12.91 -13.31 12.50
C GLU A 14 12.60 -11.85 12.89
N LYS A 15 13.26 -10.87 12.25
CA LYS A 15 12.95 -9.43 12.45
C LYS A 15 11.62 -9.04 11.84
N LEU A 16 11.26 -9.66 10.71
CA LEU A 16 9.95 -9.51 10.09
C LEU A 16 8.85 -10.01 11.04
N SER A 17 9.01 -11.20 11.62
CA SER A 17 8.02 -11.75 12.56
C SER A 17 7.80 -10.85 13.78
N GLY A 18 8.87 -10.34 14.40
CA GLY A 18 8.74 -9.44 15.56
C GLY A 18 8.19 -8.04 15.23
N ALA A 19 8.39 -7.54 14.00
CA ALA A 19 7.74 -6.32 13.54
C ALA A 19 6.23 -6.55 13.27
N MET A 20 5.87 -7.73 12.75
CA MET A 20 4.46 -8.11 12.52
C MET A 20 3.67 -8.26 13.83
N GLU A 21 4.25 -8.92 14.84
CA GLU A 21 3.60 -9.09 16.14
C GLU A 21 3.22 -7.77 16.82
N LYS A 22 4.02 -6.71 16.61
CA LYS A 22 3.74 -5.36 17.11
C LYS A 22 2.67 -4.63 16.30
N ILE A 23 2.62 -4.86 14.99
CA ILE A 23 1.59 -4.29 14.12
C ILE A 23 0.20 -4.85 14.50
N ASP A 24 0.13 -6.16 14.76
CA ASP A 24 -1.12 -6.84 15.11
C ASP A 24 -1.61 -6.54 16.55
N SER A 25 -0.74 -6.13 17.47
CA SER A 25 -1.13 -5.80 18.86
C SER A 25 -1.74 -4.40 19.02
N ASP A 26 -1.44 -3.47 18.11
CA ASP A 26 -1.82 -2.05 18.21
C ASP A 26 -3.00 -1.68 17.29
N VAL A 27 -3.77 -2.68 16.87
CA VAL A 27 -4.85 -2.53 15.87
C VAL A 27 -6.12 -1.91 16.48
N GLU A 28 -6.36 -0.63 16.21
CA GLU A 28 -7.66 0.01 16.40
C GLU A 28 -8.54 -0.15 15.14
N VAL A 29 -9.87 -0.15 15.26
CA VAL A 29 -10.77 -0.13 14.09
C VAL A 29 -11.22 1.32 13.87
N LEU A 30 -10.70 1.96 12.82
CA LEU A 30 -11.08 3.32 12.46
C LEU A 30 -12.30 3.33 11.53
N GLY A 31 -13.13 4.36 11.66
CA GLY A 31 -14.34 4.57 10.84
C GLY A 31 -14.13 5.54 9.67
N GLU A 32 -12.90 5.74 9.20
CA GLU A 32 -12.56 6.74 8.16
C GLU A 32 -12.79 6.15 6.75
N ARG A 33 -13.65 6.76 5.93
CA ARG A 33 -13.86 6.29 4.54
C ARG A 33 -12.80 6.84 3.59
N VAL A 34 -12.36 6.02 2.64
CA VAL A 34 -11.38 6.39 1.61
C VAL A 34 -12.10 6.37 0.26
N GLU A 35 -12.52 7.55 -0.21
CA GLU A 35 -13.36 7.71 -1.41
C GLU A 35 -12.81 7.00 -2.66
N GLU A 36 -11.47 6.97 -2.83
CA GLU A 36 -10.82 6.25 -3.92
C GLU A 36 -11.12 4.74 -3.88
N PHE A 37 -11.13 4.15 -2.68
CA PHE A 37 -11.31 2.71 -2.50
C PHE A 37 -12.79 2.33 -2.42
N ASP A 38 -13.67 3.23 -2.02
CA ASP A 38 -15.12 3.02 -2.04
C ASP A 38 -15.60 2.58 -3.44
N LYS A 39 -15.06 3.18 -4.51
CA LYS A 39 -15.40 2.80 -5.88
C LYS A 39 -14.96 1.39 -6.26
N LEU A 40 -13.95 0.85 -5.59
CA LEU A 40 -13.40 -0.47 -5.89
C LEU A 40 -14.13 -1.59 -5.14
N GLU A 41 -14.90 -1.27 -4.09
CA GLU A 41 -15.57 -2.24 -3.23
C GLU A 41 -16.47 -3.19 -4.04
N THR A 42 -17.33 -2.62 -4.89
CA THR A 42 -18.34 -3.33 -5.68
C THR A 42 -17.82 -3.91 -6.99
N ILE A 43 -16.55 -3.68 -7.33
CA ILE A 43 -15.97 -4.06 -8.63
C ILE A 43 -15.46 -5.50 -8.57
N ASN A 44 -15.72 -6.27 -9.64
CA ASN A 44 -15.11 -7.58 -9.83
C ASN A 44 -13.69 -7.43 -10.38
N PHE A 45 -12.70 -7.99 -9.67
CA PHE A 45 -11.28 -7.89 -10.00
C PHE A 45 -10.78 -9.01 -10.92
N GLU A 46 -11.61 -9.99 -11.29
CA GLU A 46 -11.20 -11.12 -12.15
C GLU A 46 -10.66 -10.66 -13.52
N ASN A 47 -11.26 -9.61 -14.10
CA ASN A 47 -10.94 -9.14 -15.45
C ASN A 47 -10.50 -7.67 -15.52
N ILE A 48 -10.23 -7.04 -14.37
CA ILE A 48 -9.82 -5.63 -14.34
C ILE A 48 -8.32 -5.47 -14.60
N THR A 49 -7.95 -4.37 -15.26
CA THR A 49 -6.57 -3.95 -15.48
C THR A 49 -6.13 -2.91 -14.46
N ALA A 50 -4.81 -2.73 -14.30
CA ALA A 50 -4.28 -1.67 -13.44
C ALA A 50 -4.69 -0.27 -13.92
N GLY A 51 -4.81 -0.06 -15.24
CA GLY A 51 -5.29 1.19 -15.84
C GLY A 51 -6.75 1.48 -15.48
N GLU A 52 -7.64 0.49 -15.59
CA GLU A 52 -9.05 0.66 -15.18
C GLU A 52 -9.19 0.95 -13.68
N ILE A 53 -8.37 0.32 -12.84
CA ILE A 53 -8.31 0.66 -11.41
C ILE A 53 -7.88 2.12 -11.25
N LEU A 54 -6.81 2.56 -11.93
CA LEU A 54 -6.32 3.93 -11.85
C LEU A 54 -7.39 4.94 -12.28
N ASP A 55 -8.12 4.67 -13.36
CA ASP A 55 -9.17 5.55 -13.85
C ASP A 55 -10.29 5.70 -12.80
N LEU A 56 -10.71 4.59 -12.17
CA LEU A 56 -11.75 4.60 -11.14
C LEU A 56 -11.33 5.45 -9.92
N VAL A 57 -10.11 5.22 -9.42
CA VAL A 57 -9.57 5.88 -8.22
C VAL A 57 -9.03 7.29 -8.48
N SER A 58 -8.85 7.68 -9.74
CA SER A 58 -8.33 9.01 -10.10
C SER A 58 -9.26 10.15 -9.70
N LEU A 59 -10.56 9.88 -9.55
CA LEU A 59 -11.60 10.88 -9.31
C LEU A 59 -11.57 12.05 -10.33
N ASN A 60 -11.17 11.78 -11.57
CA ASN A 60 -10.99 12.76 -12.66
C ASN A 60 -9.84 13.78 -12.46
N TYR A 61 -8.93 13.53 -11.52
CA TYR A 61 -7.73 14.34 -11.40
C TYR A 61 -6.75 14.02 -12.51
N GLN A 62 -5.98 15.02 -12.94
CA GLN A 62 -4.86 14.80 -13.85
C GLN A 62 -3.70 14.14 -13.11
N TYR A 63 -3.01 13.23 -13.80
CA TYR A 63 -1.87 12.50 -13.27
C TYR A 63 -0.84 12.22 -14.36
N THR A 64 0.39 11.97 -13.93
CA THR A 64 1.43 11.33 -14.73
C THR A 64 1.55 9.87 -14.34
N THR A 65 1.92 9.00 -15.29
CA THR A 65 2.04 7.55 -15.06
C THR A 65 3.42 7.02 -15.39
N THR A 66 3.83 5.99 -14.65
CA THR A 66 5.00 5.16 -14.96
C THR A 66 4.61 3.69 -14.83
N GLU A 67 5.03 2.87 -15.79
CA GLU A 67 4.84 1.42 -15.76
C GLU A 67 6.18 0.72 -15.53
N GLU A 68 6.17 -0.29 -14.66
CA GLU A 68 7.32 -1.14 -14.37
C GLU A 68 6.86 -2.61 -14.40
N GLN A 69 7.70 -3.47 -14.98
CA GLN A 69 7.44 -4.90 -15.03
C GLN A 69 8.55 -5.66 -14.32
N SER A 70 8.18 -6.58 -13.45
CA SER A 70 9.08 -7.55 -12.82
C SER A 70 8.71 -8.98 -13.23
N ALA A 71 9.48 -9.96 -12.78
CA ALA A 71 9.18 -11.37 -13.03
C ALA A 71 7.81 -11.79 -12.46
N ASP A 72 7.40 -11.18 -11.35
CA ASP A 72 6.26 -11.63 -10.55
C ASP A 72 5.08 -10.65 -10.58
N ALA A 73 5.27 -9.44 -11.11
CA ALA A 73 4.25 -8.41 -11.09
C ALA A 73 4.35 -7.37 -12.20
N ASN A 74 3.22 -6.74 -12.50
CA ASN A 74 3.14 -5.50 -13.27
C ASN A 74 2.75 -4.37 -12.32
N ILE A 75 3.48 -3.26 -12.36
CA ILE A 75 3.32 -2.14 -11.44
C ILE A 75 2.99 -0.89 -12.26
N LEU A 76 1.85 -0.27 -11.94
CA LEU A 76 1.47 1.04 -12.47
C LEU A 76 1.56 2.05 -11.33
N LYS A 77 2.37 3.09 -11.51
CA LYS A 77 2.50 4.21 -10.57
C LYS A 77 1.89 5.46 -11.18
N ALA A 78 1.18 6.25 -10.39
CA ALA A 78 0.71 7.55 -10.83
C ALA A 78 0.92 8.63 -9.76
N GLU A 79 1.28 9.83 -10.21
CA GLU A 79 1.41 11.03 -9.38
C GLU A 79 0.40 12.07 -9.84
N PHE A 80 -0.52 12.44 -8.94
CA PHE A 80 -1.59 13.39 -9.20
C PHE A 80 -1.09 14.82 -9.02
N VAL A 81 -1.72 15.76 -9.74
CA VAL A 81 -1.38 17.19 -9.66
C VAL A 81 -1.57 17.77 -8.24
N ASP A 82 -2.46 17.17 -7.43
CA ASP A 82 -2.71 17.58 -6.05
C ASP A 82 -1.72 16.99 -5.04
N GLY A 83 -0.70 16.26 -5.51
CA GLY A 83 0.37 15.69 -4.70
C GLY A 83 0.12 14.26 -4.23
N ARG A 84 -1.08 13.70 -4.44
CA ARG A 84 -1.35 12.29 -4.13
C ARG A 84 -0.51 11.37 -5.02
N LYS A 85 -0.14 10.21 -4.47
CA LYS A 85 0.60 9.18 -5.21
C LYS A 85 -0.11 7.84 -5.07
N ILE A 86 -0.24 7.11 -6.16
CA ILE A 86 -0.82 5.77 -6.16
C ILE A 86 0.11 4.78 -6.85
N MET A 87 0.16 3.56 -6.32
CA MET A 87 0.83 2.42 -6.92
C MET A 87 -0.14 1.25 -6.95
N ILE A 88 -0.34 0.67 -8.13
CA ILE A 88 -1.21 -0.49 -8.37
C ILE A 88 -0.32 -1.61 -8.87
N THR A 89 -0.18 -2.65 -8.05
CA THR A 89 0.64 -3.82 -8.36
C THR A 89 -0.28 -5.01 -8.63
N ARG A 90 -0.23 -5.54 -9.86
CA ARG A 90 -0.88 -6.79 -10.25
C ARG A 90 0.12 -7.93 -10.21
N PHE A 91 -0.08 -8.88 -9.31
CA PHE A 91 0.78 -10.04 -9.14
C PHE A 91 0.34 -11.19 -10.05
N ASN A 92 1.30 -12.01 -10.49
CA ASN A 92 1.02 -13.21 -11.27
C ASN A 92 0.40 -14.34 -10.42
N SER A 93 0.54 -14.27 -9.09
CA SER A 93 -0.01 -15.23 -8.13
C SER A 93 -0.59 -14.52 -6.89
N LEU A 94 -1.52 -15.18 -6.19
CA LEU A 94 -2.08 -14.67 -4.93
C LEU A 94 -1.03 -14.64 -3.81
N ASP A 95 -0.14 -15.63 -3.76
CA ASP A 95 0.94 -15.72 -2.75
C ASP A 95 1.94 -14.56 -2.86
N GLY A 96 2.15 -14.05 -4.07
CA GLY A 96 2.98 -12.87 -4.31
C GLY A 96 2.42 -11.62 -3.65
N VAL A 97 1.09 -11.48 -3.62
CA VAL A 97 0.40 -10.34 -3.00
C VAL A 97 0.65 -10.32 -1.49
N GLU A 98 0.48 -11.46 -0.82
CA GLU A 98 0.65 -11.57 0.63
C GLU A 98 2.09 -11.26 1.04
N SER A 99 3.05 -11.86 0.33
CA SER A 99 4.47 -11.67 0.62
C SER A 99 4.89 -10.20 0.46
N PHE A 100 4.48 -9.55 -0.63
CA PHE A 100 4.79 -8.15 -0.86
C PHE A 100 4.05 -7.23 0.13
N PHE A 101 2.80 -7.55 0.44
CA PHE A 101 2.01 -6.81 1.42
C PHE A 101 2.73 -6.77 2.78
N LEU A 102 3.17 -7.92 3.29
CA LEU A 102 3.92 -8.00 4.56
C LEU A 102 5.25 -7.22 4.51
N GLN A 103 6.00 -7.33 3.41
CA GLN A 103 7.24 -6.55 3.22
C GLN A 103 6.99 -5.05 3.24
N LEU A 104 5.93 -4.60 2.55
CA LEU A 104 5.56 -3.19 2.49
C LEU A 104 5.16 -2.65 3.87
N GLN A 105 4.35 -3.41 4.63
CA GLN A 105 4.01 -3.03 6.01
C GLN A 105 5.27 -2.88 6.88
N SER A 106 6.20 -3.83 6.80
CA SER A 106 7.46 -3.76 7.55
C SER A 106 8.30 -2.54 7.15
N ASN A 107 8.35 -2.21 5.85
CA ASN A 107 9.07 -1.04 5.36
C ASN A 107 8.46 0.27 5.85
N LEU A 108 7.12 0.39 5.81
CA LEU A 108 6.42 1.56 6.34
C LEU A 108 6.70 1.74 7.84
N TYR A 109 6.63 0.65 8.62
CA TYR A 109 6.98 0.67 10.03
C TYR A 109 8.41 1.14 10.29
N ASN A 110 9.38 0.63 9.51
CA ASN A 110 10.79 1.04 9.60
C ASN A 110 11.01 2.52 9.22
N GLN A 111 10.11 3.11 8.43
CA GLN A 111 10.11 4.53 8.08
C GLN A 111 9.38 5.41 9.12
N GLY A 112 8.96 4.83 10.25
CA GLY A 112 8.28 5.55 11.33
C GLY A 112 6.78 5.69 11.15
N TYR A 113 6.17 5.00 10.19
CA TYR A 113 4.72 4.91 10.12
C TYR A 113 4.19 3.95 11.19
N ILE A 114 3.11 4.34 11.83
CA ILE A 114 2.42 3.50 12.82
C ILE A 114 1.13 2.99 12.19
N PHE A 115 0.85 1.70 12.39
CA PHE A 115 -0.42 1.13 11.95
C PHE A 115 -1.53 1.69 12.83
N LYS A 116 -2.46 2.42 12.22
CA LYS A 116 -3.55 3.08 12.95
C LYS A 116 -4.87 2.33 12.87
N GLY A 117 -4.95 1.29 12.04
CA GLY A 117 -6.10 0.41 12.07
C GLY A 117 -6.53 -0.18 10.74
N ARG A 118 -7.53 -1.07 10.86
CA ARG A 118 -8.36 -1.59 9.75
C ARG A 118 -9.66 -0.80 9.68
N LEU A 119 -10.13 -0.49 8.48
CA LEU A 119 -11.53 -0.08 8.28
C LEU A 119 -12.46 -1.31 8.39
N LYS A 120 -13.72 -1.09 8.79
CA LYS A 120 -14.68 -2.18 9.10
C LYS A 120 -14.83 -3.17 7.95
N TYR A 121 -15.19 -4.40 8.28
CA TYR A 121 -15.12 -5.63 7.47
C TYR A 121 -15.84 -5.62 6.09
N SER A 122 -16.58 -4.58 5.73
CA SER A 122 -17.01 -4.26 4.36
C SER A 122 -15.90 -3.63 3.50
N ASP A 123 -14.88 -3.03 4.13
CA ASP A 123 -14.10 -1.89 3.62
C ASP A 123 -12.56 -2.10 3.73
N ILE A 124 -12.07 -3.24 3.26
CA ILE A 124 -10.85 -3.56 2.46
C ILE A 124 -9.47 -2.82 2.63
N CYS A 125 -9.27 -1.79 3.46
CA CYS A 125 -7.97 -1.08 3.52
C CYS A 125 -7.35 -0.89 4.91
N ASN A 126 -6.01 -0.83 4.92
CA ASN A 126 -5.12 -0.69 6.07
C ASN A 126 -4.49 0.69 6.08
N ILE A 127 -4.49 1.38 7.22
CA ILE A 127 -4.03 2.77 7.35
C ILE A 127 -2.74 2.85 8.16
N PHE A 128 -1.77 3.57 7.60
CA PHE A 128 -0.48 3.88 8.19
C PHE A 128 -0.30 5.39 8.27
N GLU A 129 0.04 5.93 9.44
CA GLU A 129 0.26 7.37 9.61
C GLU A 129 1.67 7.65 10.12
N ASN A 130 2.30 8.69 9.58
CA ASN A 130 3.56 9.21 10.11
C ASN A 130 3.28 10.46 10.96
N SER A 131 3.63 10.41 12.25
CA SER A 131 3.37 11.49 13.20
C SER A 131 4.12 12.79 12.89
N GLU A 132 5.19 12.73 12.09
CA GLU A 132 6.05 13.88 11.76
C GLU A 132 5.72 14.51 10.40
N GLN A 133 5.21 13.71 9.45
CA GLN A 133 5.09 14.13 8.05
C GLN A 133 3.66 14.43 7.59
N LEU A 134 2.64 14.25 8.46
CA LEU A 134 1.20 14.38 8.14
C LEU A 134 0.68 13.48 7.00
N ASN A 135 1.55 12.71 6.35
CA ASN A 135 1.19 11.83 5.26
C ASN A 135 0.53 10.55 5.80
N LYS A 136 -0.55 10.14 5.15
CA LYS A 136 -1.27 8.89 5.39
C LYS A 136 -1.04 7.94 4.21
N VAL A 137 -0.71 6.70 4.52
CA VAL A 137 -0.58 5.62 3.54
C VAL A 137 -1.72 4.63 3.72
N TYR A 138 -2.45 4.36 2.64
CA TYR A 138 -3.57 3.45 2.60
C TYR A 138 -3.22 2.25 1.72
N LEU A 139 -3.37 1.05 2.26
CA LEU A 139 -3.10 -0.19 1.55
C LEU A 139 -4.38 -0.98 1.36
N LEU A 140 -4.75 -1.26 0.11
CA LEU A 140 -5.88 -2.08 -0.29
C LEU A 140 -5.36 -3.35 -0.97
N LYS A 141 -5.69 -4.50 -0.39
CA LYS A 141 -5.41 -5.82 -0.99
C LYS A 141 -6.71 -6.42 -1.49
N LYS A 142 -6.81 -6.72 -2.78
CA LYS A 142 -8.00 -7.34 -3.38
C LYS A 142 -7.61 -8.23 -4.55
N TYR A 143 -8.00 -9.51 -4.48
CA TYR A 143 -7.61 -10.52 -5.46
C TYR A 143 -6.07 -10.58 -5.63
N ASN A 144 -5.55 -10.62 -6.86
CA ASN A 144 -4.11 -10.57 -7.13
C ASN A 144 -3.54 -9.14 -7.19
N PHE A 145 -4.23 -8.15 -6.61
CA PHE A 145 -3.80 -6.75 -6.59
C PHE A 145 -3.45 -6.26 -5.19
N LEU A 146 -2.41 -5.43 -5.13
CA LEU A 146 -2.14 -4.52 -4.04
C LEU A 146 -2.15 -3.08 -4.55
N ILE A 147 -2.91 -2.22 -3.88
CA ILE A 147 -3.07 -0.82 -4.21
C ILE A 147 -2.61 0.00 -3.03
N LEU A 148 -1.64 0.87 -3.24
CA LEU A 148 -1.09 1.80 -2.26
C LEU A 148 -1.46 3.22 -2.66
N LEU A 149 -2.08 3.98 -1.75
CA LEU A 149 -2.37 5.40 -1.91
C LEU A 149 -1.67 6.21 -0.82
N VAL A 150 -1.00 7.30 -1.19
CA VAL A 150 -0.39 8.28 -0.28
C VAL A 150 -1.13 9.61 -0.40
N LYS A 151 -1.54 10.17 0.74
CA LYS A 151 -2.16 11.50 0.86
C LYS A 151 -1.51 12.33 1.95
#